data_AF-A0A969MS28-F1
#
_entry.id   AF-A0A969MS28-F1
#
_cell.length_a   1.000
_cell.length_b   1.000
_cell.length_c   1.000
_cell.angle_alpha   90.00
_cell.angle_beta   90.00
_cell.angle_gamma   90.00
#
_symmetry.space_group_name_H-M   'P 1'
#
loop_
_entity.id
_entity.type
_entity.pdbx_description
1 polymer ?
#
loop_
_entity_poly.entity_id
_entity_poly.type
_entity_poly.pdbx_seq_one_letter_code
_entity_poly.pdbx_strand_id
1 'polypeptide(L)'
;MPWNDGDRAKIMKYLGYPFQQGSVNQVQQAMDQMTAIAPDGIDICQDYLRELDKISRELDEARPFAARSFQSGGSSTAQFFRGERMHHPRSEGKRYVGLLAEAMSLQIMRDVFAAGGGQSGRVVRG
;
A
#
# COMPACT_ATOMS: atom_id res chain seq x y z
N MET A 1 -20.48 7.96 -5.90
CA MET A 1 -20.77 8.60 -4.59
C MET A 1 -19.80 9.76 -4.35
N PRO A 2 -20.03 10.71 -3.42
CA PRO A 2 -19.00 11.69 -3.06
C PRO A 2 -17.85 11.02 -2.29
N TRP A 3 -16.68 11.66 -2.29
CA TRP A 3 -15.52 11.24 -1.50
C TRP A 3 -15.82 11.27 0.00
N ASN A 4 -15.28 10.32 0.75
CA ASN A 4 -15.36 10.31 2.22
C ASN A 4 -14.21 11.12 2.84
N ASP A 5 -14.42 11.61 4.07
CA ASP A 5 -13.45 12.44 4.80
C ASP A 5 -12.06 11.80 4.98
N GLY A 6 -12.00 10.46 4.97
CA GLY A 6 -10.75 9.71 5.11
C GLY A 6 -10.05 9.38 3.78
N ASP A 7 -10.71 9.50 2.64
CA ASP A 7 -10.19 8.96 1.36
C ASP A 7 -8.93 9.70 0.92
N ARG A 8 -8.89 11.03 1.09
CA ARG A 8 -7.70 11.84 0.81
C ARG A 8 -6.48 11.34 1.59
N ALA A 9 -6.65 11.10 2.88
CA ALA A 9 -5.56 10.63 3.74
C ALA A 9 -5.09 9.23 3.33
N LYS A 10 -6.00 8.35 2.88
CA LYS A 10 -5.66 7.02 2.37
C LYS A 10 -4.91 7.09 1.04
N ILE A 11 -5.36 7.92 0.10
CA ILE A 11 -4.67 8.14 -1.17
C ILE A 11 -3.24 8.63 -0.92
N MET A 12 -3.08 9.63 -0.04
CA MET A 12 -1.75 10.12 0.35
C MET A 12 -0.89 9.02 0.98
N LYS A 13 -1.44 8.24 1.91
CA LYS A 13 -0.76 7.10 2.54
C LYS A 13 -0.27 6.09 1.51
N TYR A 14 -1.14 5.65 0.59
CA TYR A 14 -0.85 4.54 -0.32
C TYR A 14 -0.02 4.93 -1.54
N LEU A 15 -0.21 6.14 -2.07
CA LEU A 15 0.63 6.68 -3.16
C LEU A 15 1.96 7.26 -2.64
N GLY A 16 2.10 7.44 -1.32
CA GLY A 16 3.34 7.84 -0.69
C GLY A 16 3.59 9.35 -0.65
N TYR A 17 2.54 10.16 -0.81
CA TYR A 17 2.63 11.61 -0.74
C TYR A 17 2.87 12.07 0.71
N PRO A 18 3.78 13.04 0.94
CA PRO A 18 3.97 13.61 2.26
C PRO A 18 2.76 14.46 2.69
N PHE A 19 2.51 14.57 3.99
CA PHE A 19 1.50 15.48 4.56
C PHE A 19 1.96 16.95 4.53
N GLN A 20 2.22 17.46 3.32
CA GLN A 20 2.62 18.84 3.04
C GLN A 20 1.53 19.51 2.20
N GLN A 21 1.35 20.82 2.37
CA GLN A 21 0.26 21.58 1.74
C GLN A 21 0.24 21.43 0.21
N GLY A 22 1.39 21.36 -0.45
CA GLY A 22 1.48 21.14 -1.91
C GLY A 22 0.92 19.79 -2.34
N SER A 23 1.31 18.71 -1.68
CA SER A 23 0.82 17.36 -1.97
C SER A 23 -0.66 17.18 -1.62
N VAL A 24 -1.12 17.81 -0.54
CA VAL A 24 -2.55 17.82 -0.17
C VAL A 24 -3.38 18.48 -1.28
N ASN A 25 -2.94 19.63 -1.78
CA ASN A 25 -3.63 20.34 -2.87
C ASN A 25 -3.64 19.54 -4.17
N GLN A 26 -2.54 18.86 -4.49
CA GLN A 26 -2.46 18.01 -5.68
C GLN A 26 -3.45 16.84 -5.63
N VAL A 27 -3.52 16.14 -4.50
CA VAL A 27 -4.49 15.05 -4.32
C VAL A 27 -5.92 15.58 -4.32
N GLN A 28 -6.17 16.73 -3.67
CA GLN A 28 -7.48 17.37 -3.67
C GLN A 28 -7.93 17.72 -5.09
N GLN A 29 -7.06 18.32 -5.90
CA GLN A 29 -7.36 18.63 -7.30
C GLN A 29 -7.70 17.39 -8.12
N ALA A 30 -6.98 16.28 -7.92
CA ALA A 30 -7.28 15.01 -8.59
C ALA A 30 -8.64 14.44 -8.16
N MET A 31 -8.98 14.54 -6.88
CA MET A 31 -10.30 14.14 -6.36
C MET A 31 -11.43 15.01 -6.94
N ASP A 32 -11.22 16.32 -7.00
CA ASP A 32 -12.19 17.27 -7.57
C ASP A 32 -12.38 17.02 -9.07
N GLN A 33 -11.27 16.79 -9.80
CA GLN A 33 -11.29 16.44 -11.22
C GLN A 33 -12.02 15.12 -11.48
N MET A 34 -11.80 14.09 -10.66
CA MET A 34 -12.51 12.81 -10.74
C MET A 34 -14.02 13.02 -10.61
N THR A 35 -14.42 13.83 -9.63
CA THR A 35 -15.82 14.15 -9.36
C THR A 35 -16.49 14.86 -10.52
N ALA A 36 -15.75 15.75 -11.18
CA ALA A 36 -16.26 16.52 -12.32
C ALA A 36 -16.33 15.72 -13.62
N ILE A 37 -15.37 14.82 -13.87
CA ILE A 37 -15.19 14.18 -15.20
C ILE A 37 -15.67 12.73 -15.22
N ALA A 38 -15.43 11.98 -14.15
CA ALA A 38 -15.68 10.54 -14.09
C ALA A 38 -16.22 10.13 -12.70
N PRO A 39 -17.46 10.55 -12.34
CA PRO A 39 -18.03 10.30 -11.02
C PRO A 39 -18.17 8.80 -10.70
N ASP A 40 -18.39 7.95 -11.70
CA ASP A 40 -18.42 6.49 -11.55
C ASP A 40 -17.04 5.91 -11.18
N GLY A 41 -15.96 6.61 -11.55
CA GLY A 41 -14.60 6.26 -11.19
C GLY A 41 -14.30 6.45 -9.70
N ILE A 42 -15.10 7.25 -8.99
CA ILE A 42 -14.96 7.42 -7.53
C ILE A 42 -15.24 6.10 -6.80
N ASP A 43 -16.30 5.39 -7.21
CA ASP A 43 -16.69 4.13 -6.55
C ASP A 43 -15.59 3.07 -6.75
N ILE A 44 -15.01 3.02 -7.96
CA ILE A 44 -13.85 2.17 -8.28
C ILE A 44 -12.64 2.53 -7.42
N CYS A 45 -12.31 3.82 -7.29
CA CYS A 45 -11.20 4.28 -6.45
C CYS A 45 -11.43 3.93 -4.98
N GLN A 46 -12.66 4.10 -4.47
CA GLN A 46 -13.02 3.75 -3.10
C GLN A 46 -12.91 2.24 -2.85
N ASP A 47 -13.28 1.40 -3.81
CA ASP A 47 -13.10 -0.04 -3.73
C ASP A 47 -11.62 -0.43 -3.70
N TYR A 48 -10.78 0.21 -4.53
CA TYR A 48 -9.32 0.01 -4.44
C TYR A 48 -8.76 0.42 -3.08
N LEU A 49 -9.22 1.54 -2.51
CA LEU A 49 -8.81 1.96 -1.16
C LEU A 49 -9.23 0.96 -0.07
N ARG A 50 -10.40 0.32 -0.21
CA ARG A 50 -10.87 -0.73 0.72
C ARG A 50 -10.00 -1.98 0.62
N GLU A 51 -9.68 -2.44 -0.58
CA GLU A 51 -8.78 -3.58 -0.78
C GLU A 51 -7.38 -3.29 -0.25
N LEU A 52 -6.86 -2.07 -0.45
CA LEU A 52 -5.57 -1.64 0.11
C LEU A 52 -5.57 -1.63 1.64
N ASP A 53 -6.65 -1.18 2.29
CA ASP A 53 -6.80 -1.25 3.74
C ASP A 53 -6.84 -2.69 4.25
N LYS A 54 -7.55 -3.58 3.54
CA LYS A 54 -7.60 -5.01 3.87
C LYS A 54 -6.21 -5.65 3.78
N ILE A 55 -5.50 -5.45 2.67
CA ILE A 55 -4.14 -5.96 2.47
C ILE A 55 -3.17 -5.38 3.52
N SER A 56 -3.29 -4.09 3.85
CA SER A 56 -2.48 -3.46 4.90
C SER A 56 -2.70 -4.14 6.26
N ARG A 57 -3.95 -4.46 6.61
CA ARG A 57 -4.29 -5.17 7.85
C ARG A 57 -3.76 -6.60 7.86
N GLU A 58 -3.93 -7.34 6.77
CA GLU A 58 -3.41 -8.71 6.64
C GLU A 58 -1.88 -8.74 6.81
N LEU A 59 -1.17 -7.77 6.24
CA LEU A 59 0.28 -7.63 6.41
C LEU A 59 0.68 -7.27 7.84
N ASP A 60 -0.09 -6.40 8.51
CA ASP A 60 0.16 -6.01 9.90
C ASP A 60 -0.16 -7.14 10.89
N GLU A 61 -1.19 -7.94 10.64
CA GLU A 61 -1.56 -9.14 11.41
C GLU A 61 -0.59 -10.32 11.18
N ALA A 62 0.00 -10.40 10.00
CA ALA A 62 1.06 -11.38 9.71
C ALA A 62 2.39 -11.08 10.43
N ARG A 63 2.64 -9.81 10.83
CA ARG A 63 3.86 -9.40 11.57
C ARG A 63 3.97 -10.00 12.99
N PRO A 64 2.95 -9.99 13.88
CA PRO A 64 3.08 -10.47 15.26
C PRO A 64 3.27 -11.99 15.41
N PHE A 65 2.92 -12.81 14.41
CA PHE A 65 3.22 -14.26 14.49
C PHE A 65 4.72 -14.56 14.30
N ALA A 66 5.51 -13.60 13.79
CA ALA A 66 6.95 -13.77 13.57
C ALA A 66 7.84 -13.54 14.77
N ALA A 67 7.40 -12.68 15.68
CA ALA A 67 8.17 -12.39 16.88
C ALA A 67 7.95 -13.44 18.00
N ARG A 68 6.83 -14.19 17.99
CA ARG A 68 6.46 -15.09 19.09
C ARG A 68 6.70 -16.59 18.87
N SER A 69 6.91 -17.06 17.64
CA SER A 69 7.12 -18.50 17.36
C SER A 69 8.57 -18.97 17.48
N PHE A 70 9.51 -18.14 17.94
CA PHE A 70 10.93 -18.51 18.09
C PHE A 70 11.40 -18.60 19.56
N GLN A 71 10.48 -18.75 20.51
CA GLN A 71 10.79 -19.13 21.89
C GLN A 71 10.00 -20.39 22.28
N SER A 72 10.29 -21.52 21.65
CA SER A 72 10.09 -22.85 22.26
C SER A 72 10.67 -23.90 21.32
N GLY A 73 11.69 -24.60 21.79
CA GLY A 73 12.36 -25.65 21.01
C GLY A 73 11.46 -26.84 20.68
N GLY A 74 11.90 -27.60 19.68
CA GLY A 74 11.51 -28.99 19.50
C GLY A 74 10.60 -29.29 18.30
N SER A 75 11.18 -30.03 17.35
CA SER A 75 10.54 -31.04 16.49
C SER A 75 9.66 -30.60 15.31
N SER A 76 10.16 -30.95 14.12
CA SER A 76 9.44 -31.28 12.89
C SER A 76 8.06 -30.65 12.68
N THR A 77 8.03 -29.52 11.98
CA THR A 77 6.82 -29.07 11.28
C THR A 77 7.25 -28.41 9.97
N ALA A 78 6.62 -28.82 8.86
CA ALA A 78 6.94 -28.40 7.51
C ALA A 78 7.20 -26.89 7.42
N GLN A 79 8.43 -26.53 7.05
CA GLN A 79 8.87 -25.16 6.83
C GLN A 79 8.19 -24.63 5.55
N PHE A 80 6.94 -24.21 5.66
CA PHE A 80 6.38 -23.29 4.66
C PHE A 80 7.20 -22.01 4.74
N PHE A 81 7.95 -21.72 3.68
CA PHE A 81 8.80 -20.54 3.57
C PHE A 81 7.98 -19.29 3.84
N ARG A 82 8.19 -18.71 5.02
CA ARG A 82 7.49 -17.52 5.52
C ARG A 82 7.58 -16.32 4.56
N GLY A 83 8.58 -16.32 3.68
CA GLY A 83 8.71 -15.35 2.60
C GLY A 83 7.59 -15.45 1.57
N GLU A 84 7.23 -16.65 1.12
CA GLU A 84 6.25 -16.86 0.02
C GLU A 84 4.85 -16.38 0.38
N ARG A 85 4.40 -16.60 1.62
CA ARG A 85 3.07 -16.15 2.08
C ARG A 85 2.90 -14.63 2.13
N MET A 86 3.99 -13.88 2.35
CA MET A 86 3.98 -12.42 2.39
C MET A 86 4.28 -11.78 1.03
N HIS A 87 4.72 -12.56 0.05
CA HIS A 87 4.94 -12.08 -1.32
C HIS A 87 3.60 -11.78 -2.02
N HIS A 88 2.59 -12.64 -1.86
CA HIS A 88 1.29 -12.49 -2.52
C HIS A 88 0.51 -11.21 -2.12
N PRO A 89 0.33 -10.88 -0.82
CA PRO A 89 -0.40 -9.68 -0.43
C PRO A 89 0.35 -8.40 -0.81
N ARG A 90 1.69 -8.43 -0.80
CA ARG A 90 2.50 -7.28 -1.26
C ARG A 90 2.38 -7.05 -2.76
N SER A 91 2.40 -8.10 -3.59
CA SER A 91 2.19 -7.95 -5.03
C SER A 91 0.79 -7.45 -5.36
N GLU A 92 -0.23 -7.92 -4.63
CA GLU A 92 -1.60 -7.42 -4.79
C GLU A 92 -1.71 -5.96 -4.37
N GLY A 93 -1.11 -5.59 -3.23
CA GLY A 93 -1.05 -4.20 -2.77
C GLY A 93 -0.42 -3.28 -3.81
N LYS A 94 0.70 -3.69 -4.43
CA LYS A 94 1.33 -2.94 -5.52
C LYS A 94 0.41 -2.79 -6.74
N ARG A 95 -0.31 -3.85 -7.11
CA ARG A 95 -1.26 -3.81 -8.23
C ARG A 95 -2.37 -2.79 -7.97
N TYR A 96 -2.98 -2.80 -6.78
CA TYR A 96 -4.02 -1.84 -6.43
C TYR A 96 -3.49 -0.40 -6.29
N VAL A 97 -2.26 -0.20 -5.80
CA VAL A 97 -1.60 1.12 -5.82
C VAL A 97 -1.42 1.62 -7.26
N GLY A 98 -1.02 0.75 -8.19
CA GLY A 98 -0.91 1.08 -9.61
C GLY A 98 -2.25 1.46 -10.24
N LEU A 99 -3.30 0.66 -10.00
CA LEU A 99 -4.65 0.94 -10.50
C LEU A 99 -5.22 2.24 -9.94
N LEU A 100 -4.99 2.53 -8.66
CA LEU A 100 -5.41 3.79 -8.03
C LEU A 100 -4.68 4.99 -8.64
N ALA A 101 -3.36 4.89 -8.84
CA ALA A 101 -2.56 5.93 -9.45
C ALA A 101 -3.02 6.24 -10.88
N GLU A 102 -3.26 5.18 -11.68
CA GLU A 102 -3.76 5.29 -13.05
C GLU A 102 -5.16 5.92 -13.09
N ALA A 103 -6.09 5.40 -12.27
CA ALA A 103 -7.46 5.91 -12.20
C ALA A 103 -7.49 7.40 -11.86
N MET A 104 -6.67 7.85 -10.90
CA MET A 104 -6.60 9.24 -10.48
C MET A 104 -5.67 10.11 -11.32
N SER A 105 -4.97 9.56 -12.32
CA SER A 105 -3.89 10.24 -13.05
C SER A 105 -2.82 10.86 -12.14
N LEU A 106 -2.51 10.17 -11.03
CA LEU A 106 -1.49 10.57 -10.06
C LEU A 106 -0.22 9.74 -10.22
N GLN A 107 0.90 10.27 -9.75
CA GLN A 107 2.17 9.55 -9.73
C GLN A 107 2.36 8.84 -8.38
N ILE A 108 2.98 7.66 -8.40
CA ILE A 108 3.39 6.96 -7.17
C ILE A 108 4.69 7.59 -6.68
N MET A 109 4.65 8.33 -5.57
CA MET A 109 5.84 8.97 -4.99
C MET A 109 6.70 8.01 -4.19
N ARG A 110 6.08 7.06 -3.48
CA ARG A 110 6.79 6.05 -2.69
C ARG A 110 6.01 4.75 -2.67
N ASP A 111 6.68 3.66 -3.03
CA ASP A 111 6.11 2.31 -2.94
C ASP A 111 6.02 1.87 -1.48
N VAL A 112 4.81 1.94 -0.92
CA VAL A 112 4.52 1.55 0.48
C VAL A 112 4.48 0.03 0.68
N PHE A 113 4.35 -0.75 -0.40
CA PHE A 113 4.37 -2.21 -0.37
C PHE A 113 5.70 -2.81 -0.84
N ALA A 114 6.72 -1.98 -1.09
CA ALA A 114 8.06 -2.43 -1.38
C ALA A 114 8.49 -3.50 -0.36
N ALA A 115 8.85 -4.70 -0.85
CA ALA A 115 9.52 -5.72 -0.05
C ALA A 115 10.67 -5.00 0.66
N GLY A 116 10.71 -5.06 1.99
CA GLY A 116 11.61 -4.24 2.81
C GLY A 116 13.00 -4.22 2.20
N GLY A 117 13.32 -3.12 1.51
CA GLY A 117 14.65 -2.89 1.01
C GLY A 117 15.47 -2.63 2.25
N GLY A 118 16.35 -3.57 2.57
CA GLY A 118 17.51 -3.24 3.35
C GLY A 118 18.06 -1.92 2.83
N GLN A 119 18.39 -1.04 3.76
CA GLN A 119 19.38 0.01 3.60
C GLN A 119 20.28 -0.33 2.41
N SER A 120 20.17 0.45 1.33
CA SER A 120 21.01 0.30 0.14
C SER A 120 22.42 0.74 0.54
N GLY A 121 23.08 -0.10 1.34
CA GLY A 121 24.46 0.00 1.74
C GLY A 121 25.31 -0.39 0.54
N ARG A 122 25.52 0.59 -0.35
CA ARG A 122 26.76 0.84 -1.09
C ARG A 122 27.70 -0.39 -1.16
N VAL A 123 27.58 -1.21 -2.19
CA VAL A 123 28.71 -2.06 -2.61
C VAL A 123 29.66 -1.16 -3.39
N VAL A 124 30.62 -0.54 -2.68
CA VAL A 124 31.85 -0.11 -3.35
C VAL A 124 32.64 -1.40 -3.60
N ARG A 125 32.76 -1.81 -4.86
CA ARG A 125 33.89 -2.64 -5.28
C ARG A 125 34.87 -1.73 -5.99
N GLY A 126 36.07 -1.65 -5.41
CA GLY A 126 37.25 -1.09 -6.05
C GLY A 126 37.90 -2.06 -7.01
#